data_AF-A0A8X6N8E8-F1
#
_entry.id   AF-A0A8X6N8E8-F1
#
_cell.length_a   1.000
_cell.length_b   1.000
_cell.length_c   1.000
_cell.angle_alpha   90.00
_cell.angle_beta   90.00
_cell.angle_gamma   90.00
#
_symmetry.space_group_name_H-M   'P 1'
#
loop_
_entity.id
_entity.type
_entity.pdbx_description
1 polymer ?
#
loop_
_entity_poly.entity_id
_entity_poly.type
_entity_poly.pdbx_seq_one_letter_code
_entity_poly.pdbx_strand_id
1 'polypeptide(L)'
;MILVFEILLVCGATIVIADSSVGVTLNNIKEMNVHCDYLDNCEQRFGGGDDLSSYTCDCHSICVEYNTCCLDSEYRNSTRLPTPRTDDECLRVYGRTDLSVYMIDKCKNRDIPSEPLCESSAEDSNDPFLMIPVTSSVTGKIYKNYFCAICNENVNEDQVAFWNLRLTGKTQRVQDSTMPNMLYNTTFKSWVVLEDDGSSTTVSVKIEPIDFEDIRRCKPMITACAKEWDDASVKAKCEGNYMARIGFFGADNVTMRFYKNPHCALCNFEDLSKHQCEESFFAIKEHIFDSTLFVKLFVLTNRKTRCEHDQVYDRFAKKCRCNSREFYMEKGKCVSRA
;
A
#
# COMPACT_ATOMS: atom_id res chain seq x y z
N MET A 1 -6.86 -36.43 74.92
CA MET A 1 -6.68 -35.12 74.26
C MET A 1 -5.64 -35.34 73.16
N ILE A 2 -6.10 -35.72 71.96
CA ILE A 2 -5.26 -36.05 70.81
C ILE A 2 -5.62 -35.03 69.72
N LEU A 3 -4.67 -34.17 69.36
CA LEU A 3 -4.80 -33.25 68.23
C LEU A 3 -4.46 -33.99 66.93
N VAL A 4 -5.36 -33.88 65.95
CA VAL A 4 -5.13 -34.26 64.57
C VAL A 4 -4.59 -33.03 63.84
N PHE A 5 -3.44 -33.17 63.18
CA PHE A 5 -2.85 -32.17 62.30
C PHE A 5 -3.19 -32.53 60.85
N GLU A 6 -3.95 -31.68 60.16
CA GLU A 6 -4.13 -31.74 58.71
C GLU A 6 -2.89 -31.19 57.99
N ILE A 7 -2.39 -31.93 57.00
CA ILE A 7 -1.33 -31.49 56.08
C ILE A 7 -1.99 -30.97 54.81
N LEU A 8 -1.92 -29.66 54.59
CA LEU A 8 -2.33 -28.98 53.36
C LEU A 8 -1.20 -29.08 52.32
N LEU A 9 -1.46 -29.82 51.24
CA LEU A 9 -0.58 -29.95 50.07
C LEU A 9 -0.77 -28.72 49.17
N VAL A 10 0.22 -27.82 49.14
CA VAL A 10 0.25 -26.69 48.20
C VAL A 10 1.01 -27.12 46.94
N CYS A 11 0.26 -27.47 45.89
CA CYS A 11 0.82 -27.62 44.54
C CYS A 11 1.17 -26.23 43.99
N GLY A 12 2.44 -25.85 44.02
CA GLY A 12 2.95 -24.70 43.31
C GLY A 12 2.93 -24.95 41.80
N ALA A 13 1.96 -24.35 41.11
CA ALA A 13 1.99 -24.25 39.66
C ALA A 13 3.05 -23.20 39.26
N THR A 14 4.24 -23.67 38.88
CA THR A 14 5.23 -22.84 38.18
C THR A 14 4.64 -22.48 36.81
N ILE A 15 4.13 -21.26 36.68
CA ILE A 15 3.84 -20.66 35.38
C ILE A 15 5.20 -20.42 34.71
N VAL A 16 5.58 -21.32 33.81
CA VAL A 16 6.66 -21.07 32.85
C VAL A 16 6.11 -20.04 31.88
N ILE A 17 6.45 -18.77 32.12
CA ILE A 17 6.31 -17.74 31.09
C ILE A 17 7.39 -18.09 30.06
N ALA A 18 6.98 -18.76 28.99
CA ALA A 18 7.83 -18.92 27.82
C ALA A 18 8.11 -17.52 27.28
N ASP A 19 9.35 -17.07 27.46
CA ASP A 19 9.90 -15.88 26.81
C ASP A 19 9.87 -16.13 25.30
N SER A 20 8.83 -15.63 24.64
CA SER A 20 8.55 -15.87 23.23
C SER A 20 9.29 -14.91 22.30
N SER A 21 10.34 -14.24 22.77
CA SER A 21 11.22 -13.45 21.91
C SER A 21 12.20 -14.35 21.14
N VAL A 22 11.68 -15.32 20.38
CA VAL A 22 12.51 -16.14 19.47
C VAL A 22 12.88 -15.27 18.27
N GLY A 23 13.95 -14.49 18.43
CA GLY A 23 14.53 -13.71 17.35
C GLY A 23 14.95 -14.63 16.20
N VAL A 24 14.38 -14.43 15.02
CA VAL A 24 14.80 -15.15 13.80
C VAL A 24 16.19 -14.72 13.41
N THR A 25 17.10 -15.67 13.21
CA THR A 25 18.47 -15.45 12.74
C THR A 25 18.65 -15.92 11.29
N LEU A 26 19.72 -15.47 10.63
CA LEU A 26 20.06 -15.92 9.28
C LEU A 26 20.25 -17.45 9.21
N ASN A 27 20.81 -18.06 10.26
CA ASN A 27 20.98 -19.51 10.33
C ASN A 27 19.63 -20.24 10.32
N ASN A 28 18.60 -19.69 10.98
CA ASN A 28 17.26 -20.30 10.94
C ASN A 28 16.69 -20.32 9.52
N ILE A 29 16.93 -19.28 8.72
CA ILE A 29 16.47 -19.25 7.32
C ILE A 29 17.29 -20.21 6.44
N LYS A 30 18.61 -20.31 6.66
CA LYS A 30 19.47 -21.28 5.97
C LYS A 30 19.06 -22.72 6.27
N GLU A 31 18.71 -23.02 7.51
CA GLU A 31 18.18 -24.34 7.93
C GLU A 31 16.85 -24.69 7.25
N MET A 32 16.05 -23.70 6.87
CA MET A 32 14.82 -23.88 6.10
C MET A 32 15.07 -24.09 4.59
N ASN A 33 16.31 -23.93 4.11
CA ASN A 33 16.69 -24.03 2.70
C ASN A 33 15.85 -23.13 1.77
N VAL A 34 15.61 -21.89 2.21
CA VAL A 34 14.82 -20.85 1.52
C VAL A 34 15.55 -19.51 1.46
N HIS A 35 16.86 -19.52 1.65
CA HIS A 35 17.64 -18.31 1.70
C HIS A 35 17.85 -17.77 0.28
N CYS A 36 17.61 -16.47 0.09
CA CYS A 36 17.98 -15.78 -1.13
C CYS A 36 19.35 -15.14 -0.92
N ASP A 37 20.41 -15.89 -1.28
CA ASP A 37 21.79 -15.43 -1.15
C ASP A 37 21.95 -14.00 -1.68
N TYR A 38 22.68 -13.15 -0.95
CA TYR A 38 22.97 -11.73 -1.25
C TYR A 38 21.81 -10.72 -1.15
N LEU A 39 20.55 -11.14 -1.13
CA LEU A 39 19.42 -10.20 -1.08
C LEU A 39 18.92 -9.91 0.34
N ASP A 40 19.03 -10.88 1.25
CA ASP A 40 18.44 -10.82 2.59
C ASP A 40 19.39 -10.32 3.70
N ASN A 41 20.55 -9.75 3.35
CA ASN A 41 21.58 -9.33 4.31
C ASN A 41 22.25 -7.99 3.96
N CYS A 42 22.80 -7.33 4.99
CA CYS A 42 23.46 -6.03 4.90
C CYS A 42 24.97 -6.11 4.65
N GLU A 43 25.60 -7.26 4.92
CA GLU A 43 27.06 -7.42 4.81
C GLU A 43 27.57 -7.49 3.36
N GLN A 44 26.76 -7.98 2.42
CA GLN A 44 27.19 -8.23 1.03
C GLN A 44 26.58 -7.23 0.03
N ARG A 45 26.88 -5.94 0.19
CA ARG A 45 26.42 -4.91 -0.76
C ARG A 45 27.27 -4.87 -2.03
N PHE A 46 26.69 -5.28 -3.16
CA PHE A 46 27.25 -4.95 -4.48
C PHE A 46 26.84 -3.54 -4.91
N GLY A 47 27.63 -2.53 -4.50
CA GLY A 47 27.96 -1.36 -5.32
C GLY A 47 26.88 -0.47 -5.96
N GLY A 48 25.60 -0.47 -5.55
CA GLY A 48 24.63 0.45 -6.14
C GLY A 48 23.33 0.64 -5.35
N GLY A 49 23.16 1.82 -4.76
CA GLY A 49 21.89 2.49 -4.41
C GLY A 49 20.83 1.73 -3.59
N ASP A 50 20.44 2.29 -2.43
CA ASP A 50 19.41 1.79 -1.51
C ASP A 50 17.95 1.90 -2.00
N ASP A 51 17.67 1.46 -3.23
CA ASP A 51 16.29 1.40 -3.72
C ASP A 51 15.75 -0.02 -3.56
N LEU A 52 14.58 -0.17 -2.93
CA LEU A 52 13.79 -1.42 -2.84
C LEU A 52 13.45 -2.02 -4.23
N SER A 53 13.73 -1.27 -5.31
CA SER A 53 13.78 -1.81 -6.67
C SER A 53 14.84 -2.91 -6.85
N SER A 54 15.94 -2.87 -6.08
CA SER A 54 17.12 -3.74 -6.23
C SER A 54 17.34 -4.75 -5.10
N TYR A 55 16.64 -4.61 -3.96
CA TYR A 55 16.86 -5.45 -2.75
C TYR A 55 15.55 -6.01 -2.15
N THR A 56 15.67 -7.10 -1.38
CA THR A 56 14.53 -7.71 -0.67
C THR A 56 14.32 -7.17 0.73
N CYS A 57 15.21 -6.32 1.27
CA CYS A 57 15.10 -5.72 2.61
C CYS A 57 15.93 -4.42 2.72
N ASP A 58 15.76 -3.68 3.81
CA ASP A 58 16.42 -2.40 4.10
C ASP A 58 17.43 -2.51 5.25
N CYS A 59 18.58 -1.85 5.08
CA CYS A 59 19.68 -1.83 6.04
C CYS A 59 19.87 -0.48 6.75
N HIS A 60 18.98 0.48 6.52
CA HIS A 60 19.03 1.82 7.12
C HIS A 60 18.07 1.94 8.29
N SER A 61 18.23 2.97 9.12
CA SER A 61 17.36 3.22 10.28
C SER A 61 15.87 3.32 9.93
N ILE A 62 15.54 3.75 8.71
CA ILE A 62 14.16 3.86 8.21
C ILE A 62 13.48 2.48 8.03
N CYS A 63 14.23 1.39 8.01
CA CYS A 63 13.67 0.05 7.85
C CYS A 63 12.72 -0.31 8.98
N VAL A 64 12.92 0.25 10.18
CA VAL A 64 12.04 0.01 11.34
C VAL A 64 10.69 0.69 11.14
N GLU A 65 10.69 1.87 10.53
CA GLU A 65 9.47 2.62 10.23
C GLU A 65 8.56 1.84 9.28
N TYR A 66 9.14 1.17 8.28
CA TYR A 66 8.39 0.41 7.26
C TYR A 66 8.36 -1.11 7.48
N ASN A 67 8.96 -1.60 8.57
CA ASN A 67 9.07 -3.03 8.89
C ASN A 67 9.73 -3.85 7.75
N THR A 68 10.77 -3.26 7.15
CA THR A 68 11.52 -3.80 6.00
C THR A 68 12.94 -4.21 6.37
N CYS A 69 13.31 -4.21 7.65
CA CYS A 69 14.69 -4.48 8.06
C CYS A 69 15.20 -5.85 7.62
N CYS A 70 16.42 -5.90 7.09
CA CYS A 70 17.14 -7.15 6.90
C CYS A 70 17.38 -7.87 8.24
N LEU A 71 17.61 -9.19 8.19
CA LEU A 71 17.81 -10.03 9.36
C LEU A 71 18.99 -9.59 10.24
N ASP A 72 20.06 -9.14 9.59
CA ASP A 72 21.35 -8.71 10.17
C ASP A 72 21.48 -7.19 10.31
N SER A 73 20.41 -6.44 10.01
CA SER A 73 20.39 -4.99 10.19
C SER A 73 20.55 -4.63 11.67
N GLU A 74 21.50 -3.76 12.00
CA GLU A 74 21.70 -3.25 13.38
C GLU A 74 20.47 -2.51 13.92
N TYR A 75 19.64 -1.97 13.02
CA TYR A 75 18.45 -1.20 13.36
C TYR A 75 17.27 -2.09 13.76
N ARG A 76 17.25 -3.36 13.34
CA ARG A 76 16.13 -4.30 13.52
C ARG A 76 15.63 -4.41 14.97
N ASN A 77 16.55 -4.50 15.92
CA ASN A 77 16.25 -4.67 17.35
C ASN A 77 16.50 -3.40 18.16
N SER A 78 16.69 -2.26 17.50
CA SER A 78 16.99 -1.01 18.20
C SER A 78 15.74 -0.45 18.86
N THR A 79 15.74 -0.45 20.20
CA THR A 79 14.68 0.13 21.04
C THR A 79 14.63 1.66 20.99
N ARG A 80 15.60 2.29 20.32
CA ARG A 80 15.74 3.75 20.21
C ARG A 80 15.11 4.33 18.95
N LEU A 81 14.52 3.50 18.10
CA LEU A 81 14.02 3.90 16.78
C LEU A 81 12.50 4.12 16.78
N PRO A 82 11.99 4.87 15.78
CA PRO A 82 10.57 5.16 15.66
C PRO A 82 9.72 3.89 15.69
N THR A 83 8.53 3.98 16.27
CA THR A 83 7.53 2.91 16.17
C THR A 83 7.18 2.66 14.70
N PRO A 84 6.99 1.40 14.28
CA PRO A 84 6.57 1.08 12.92
C PRO A 84 5.30 1.85 12.53
N ARG A 85 5.23 2.30 11.28
CA ARG A 85 3.99 2.84 10.70
C ARG A 85 3.03 1.70 10.44
N THR A 86 2.06 1.55 11.34
CA THR A 86 1.01 0.53 11.22
C THR A 86 -0.11 0.93 10.27
N ASP A 87 -0.21 2.21 9.93
CA ASP A 87 -1.31 2.77 9.14
C ASP A 87 -0.99 2.82 7.63
N ASP A 88 0.27 2.58 7.26
CA ASP A 88 0.75 2.67 5.88
C ASP A 88 0.72 1.27 5.22
N GLU A 89 -0.01 1.13 4.12
CA GLU A 89 -0.06 -0.09 3.32
C GLU A 89 0.76 0.08 2.04
N CYS A 90 1.47 -0.97 1.63
CA CYS A 90 2.20 -0.94 0.37
C CYS A 90 1.22 -1.17 -0.80
N LEU A 91 0.82 -0.09 -1.47
CA LEU A 91 -0.18 -0.13 -2.53
C LEU A 91 0.41 0.11 -3.91
N ARG A 92 -0.16 -0.55 -4.92
CA ARG A 92 0.13 -0.29 -6.32
C ARG A 92 -0.53 1.01 -6.76
N VAL A 93 0.25 1.88 -7.40
CA VAL A 93 -0.26 3.12 -7.97
C VAL A 93 -1.13 2.78 -9.18
N TYR A 94 -2.29 3.44 -9.29
CA TYR A 94 -3.27 3.12 -10.31
C TYR A 94 -2.68 3.20 -11.73
N GLY A 95 -2.94 2.15 -12.53
CA GLY A 95 -2.45 2.06 -13.91
C GLY A 95 -0.94 1.85 -14.06
N ARG A 96 -0.22 1.58 -12.97
CA ARG A 96 1.23 1.35 -12.95
C ARG A 96 1.55 -0.05 -12.46
N THR A 97 2.28 -0.82 -13.24
CA THR A 97 2.78 -2.14 -12.83
C THR A 97 4.16 -2.07 -12.18
N ASP A 98 4.88 -0.99 -12.45
CA ASP A 98 6.25 -0.70 -12.05
C ASP A 98 6.35 0.15 -10.76
N LEU A 99 5.23 0.67 -10.27
CA LEU A 99 5.20 1.61 -9.16
C LEU A 99 4.22 1.20 -8.06
N SER A 100 4.78 0.89 -6.91
CA SER A 100 4.08 0.69 -5.65
C SER A 100 4.75 1.55 -4.58
N VAL A 101 3.95 2.16 -3.69
CA VAL A 101 4.41 3.07 -2.64
C VAL A 101 3.60 2.85 -1.37
N TYR A 102 4.15 3.25 -0.23
CA TYR A 102 3.41 3.24 1.04
C TYR A 102 2.35 4.33 1.03
N MET A 103 1.09 3.95 1.25
CA MET A 103 -0.06 4.85 1.30
C MET A 103 -0.97 4.51 2.47
N ILE A 104 -1.58 5.53 3.06
CA ILE A 104 -2.69 5.34 4.00
C ILE A 104 -3.98 5.16 3.19
N ASP A 105 -4.65 4.01 3.39
CA ASP A 105 -5.79 3.58 2.57
C ASP A 105 -7.10 3.37 3.34
N LYS A 106 -7.06 3.56 4.67
CA LYS A 106 -8.15 3.41 5.62
C LYS A 106 -8.22 4.61 6.55
N CYS A 107 -9.39 4.84 7.14
CA CYS A 107 -9.57 5.90 8.11
C CYS A 107 -9.32 5.42 9.54
N LYS A 108 -8.64 6.23 10.35
CA LYS A 108 -8.48 5.98 11.80
C LYS A 108 -9.80 5.89 12.54
N ASN A 109 -10.76 6.73 12.17
CA ASN A 109 -12.11 6.71 12.68
C ASN A 109 -13.06 6.29 11.54
N ARG A 110 -13.86 5.25 11.77
CA ARG A 110 -14.78 4.71 10.76
C ARG A 110 -16.15 5.41 10.72
N ASP A 111 -16.43 6.27 11.69
CA ASP A 111 -17.76 6.92 11.80
C ASP A 111 -17.86 8.27 11.08
N ILE A 112 -16.88 8.61 10.23
CA ILE A 112 -16.81 9.88 9.51
C ILE A 112 -17.31 9.74 8.06
N PRO A 113 -18.01 10.75 7.49
CA PRO A 113 -18.63 10.66 6.16
C PRO A 113 -17.66 10.42 5.00
N SER A 114 -16.38 10.73 5.17
CA SER A 114 -15.34 10.50 4.18
C SER A 114 -14.83 9.05 4.15
N GLU A 115 -15.12 8.23 5.17
CA GLU A 115 -14.62 6.84 5.25
C GLU A 115 -15.06 5.98 4.06
N PRO A 116 -16.33 5.97 3.63
CA PRO A 116 -16.74 5.16 2.49
C PRO A 116 -16.05 5.56 1.19
N LEU A 117 -15.67 6.84 1.04
CA LEU A 117 -14.95 7.35 -0.14
C LEU A 117 -13.44 7.09 -0.05
N CYS A 118 -12.88 7.09 1.16
CA CYS A 118 -11.50 6.68 1.36
C CYS A 118 -11.34 5.20 1.01
N GLU A 119 -12.20 4.33 1.54
CA GLU A 119 -12.02 2.89 1.47
C GLU A 119 -12.53 2.26 0.17
N SER A 120 -13.37 2.95 -0.61
CA SER A 120 -13.88 2.42 -1.87
C SER A 120 -12.85 2.40 -3.01
N SER A 121 -13.16 1.61 -4.04
CA SER A 121 -12.42 1.61 -5.30
C SER A 121 -13.05 2.59 -6.30
N ALA A 122 -12.22 3.13 -7.19
CA ALA A 122 -12.68 4.01 -8.26
C ALA A 122 -13.56 3.27 -9.27
N GLU A 123 -13.26 2.00 -9.54
CA GLU A 123 -14.03 1.13 -10.42
C GLU A 123 -15.41 0.79 -9.86
N ASP A 124 -15.49 0.35 -8.61
CA ASP A 124 -16.75 -0.08 -7.99
C ASP A 124 -17.67 1.12 -7.76
N SER A 125 -17.09 2.27 -7.41
CA SER A 125 -17.82 3.52 -7.23
C SER A 125 -18.11 4.25 -8.54
N ASN A 126 -17.51 3.80 -9.66
CA ASN A 126 -17.51 4.52 -10.93
C ASN A 126 -17.08 5.99 -10.77
N ASP A 127 -16.04 6.21 -9.98
CA ASP A 127 -15.58 7.54 -9.56
C ASP A 127 -14.06 7.68 -9.77
N PRO A 128 -13.64 8.30 -10.88
CA PRO A 128 -12.23 8.42 -11.21
C PRO A 128 -11.45 9.31 -10.23
N PHE A 129 -12.12 10.14 -9.44
CA PHE A 129 -11.46 10.98 -8.44
C PHE A 129 -10.84 10.15 -7.31
N LEU A 130 -11.38 8.95 -7.04
CA LEU A 130 -10.93 8.08 -5.96
C LEU A 130 -9.65 7.30 -6.28
N MET A 131 -9.20 7.30 -7.54
CA MET A 131 -7.98 6.60 -7.95
C MET A 131 -6.71 7.45 -7.79
N ILE A 132 -6.85 8.75 -7.48
CA ILE A 132 -5.75 9.72 -7.48
C ILE A 132 -5.18 9.84 -6.07
N PRO A 133 -3.94 9.38 -5.83
CA PRO A 133 -3.25 9.61 -4.58
C PRO A 133 -2.99 11.09 -4.34
N VAL A 134 -2.91 11.44 -3.07
CA VAL A 134 -2.52 12.79 -2.64
C VAL A 134 -1.39 12.70 -1.63
N THR A 135 -0.47 13.66 -1.67
CA THR A 135 0.59 13.79 -0.68
C THR A 135 0.33 15.01 0.20
N SER A 136 0.32 14.83 1.52
CA SER A 136 0.23 15.94 2.47
C SER A 136 1.51 16.77 2.40
N SER A 137 1.40 18.05 2.05
CA SER A 137 2.53 18.99 2.08
C SER A 137 2.99 19.32 3.50
N VAL A 138 2.15 19.02 4.50
CA VAL A 138 2.43 19.25 5.93
C VAL A 138 3.24 18.11 6.52
N THR A 139 2.88 16.86 6.22
CA THR A 139 3.49 15.67 6.85
C THR A 139 4.33 14.82 5.91
N GLY A 140 4.28 15.06 4.60
CA GLY A 140 4.93 14.23 3.58
C GLY A 140 4.26 12.87 3.35
N LYS A 141 3.17 12.57 4.07
CA LYS A 141 2.47 11.28 3.94
C LYS A 141 1.67 11.20 2.65
N ILE A 142 1.61 10.00 2.09
CA ILE A 142 0.85 9.69 0.88
C ILE A 142 -0.44 8.98 1.30
N TYR A 143 -1.55 9.40 0.72
CA TYR A 143 -2.87 8.85 0.92
C TYR A 143 -3.39 8.26 -0.38
N LYS A 144 -4.10 7.13 -0.30
CA LYS A 144 -4.68 6.45 -1.47
C LYS A 144 -5.54 7.41 -2.31
N ASN A 145 -6.28 8.29 -1.65
CA ASN A 145 -6.99 9.39 -2.27
C ASN A 145 -7.20 10.58 -1.31
N TYR A 146 -7.78 11.65 -1.83
CA TYR A 146 -8.09 12.86 -1.05
C TYR A 146 -8.91 12.59 0.21
N PHE A 147 -9.89 11.70 0.12
CA PHE A 147 -10.77 11.38 1.25
C PHE A 147 -10.03 10.66 2.37
N CYS A 148 -9.05 9.83 2.03
CA CYS A 148 -8.15 9.25 3.02
C CYS A 148 -7.29 10.31 3.74
N ALA A 149 -6.87 11.37 3.04
CA ALA A 149 -6.10 12.45 3.66
C ALA A 149 -6.94 13.22 4.69
N ILE A 150 -8.12 13.68 4.30
CA ILE A 150 -8.98 14.48 5.20
C ILE A 150 -9.55 13.65 6.35
N CYS A 151 -9.68 12.34 6.19
CA CYS A 151 -10.19 11.47 7.24
C CYS A 151 -9.11 11.12 8.29
N ASN A 152 -7.84 11.20 7.93
CA ASN A 152 -6.70 10.88 8.80
C ASN A 152 -5.92 12.10 9.31
N GLU A 153 -5.88 13.19 8.55
CA GLU A 153 -5.29 14.48 8.94
C GLU A 153 -6.31 15.63 8.82
N ASN A 154 -6.06 16.75 9.50
CA ASN A 154 -6.85 17.96 9.34
C ASN A 154 -6.19 18.81 8.25
N VAL A 155 -6.46 18.47 6.99
CA VAL A 155 -5.86 19.09 5.80
C VAL A 155 -6.94 19.59 4.85
N ASN A 156 -6.63 20.67 4.14
CA ASN A 156 -7.48 21.21 3.06
C ASN A 156 -6.85 20.99 1.67
N GLU A 157 -7.59 21.33 0.61
CA GLU A 157 -7.13 21.17 -0.79
C GLU A 157 -5.75 21.79 -1.03
N ASP A 158 -5.49 22.99 -0.48
CA ASP A 158 -4.21 23.70 -0.65
C ASP A 158 -3.03 23.06 0.12
N GLN A 159 -3.31 22.16 1.07
CA GLN A 159 -2.31 21.48 1.89
C GLN A 159 -1.98 20.08 1.39
N VAL A 160 -2.63 19.63 0.32
CA VAL A 160 -2.33 18.35 -0.32
C VAL A 160 -1.99 18.54 -1.79
N ALA A 161 -1.04 17.75 -2.26
CA ALA A 161 -0.65 17.75 -3.65
C ALA A 161 -1.21 16.50 -4.32
N PHE A 162 -2.10 16.71 -5.28
CA PHE A 162 -2.65 15.64 -6.11
C PHE A 162 -1.61 15.11 -7.09
N TRP A 163 -1.51 13.79 -7.21
CA TRP A 163 -0.67 13.16 -8.21
C TRP A 163 -1.24 13.42 -9.61
N ASN A 164 -0.38 13.40 -10.62
CA ASN A 164 -0.80 13.76 -11.96
C ASN A 164 -1.53 12.58 -12.64
N LEU A 165 -2.57 12.88 -13.40
CA LEU A 165 -3.29 11.89 -14.18
C LEU A 165 -2.80 11.90 -15.62
N ARG A 166 -2.37 10.76 -16.14
CA ARG A 166 -2.02 10.56 -17.54
C ARG A 166 -3.08 9.71 -18.22
N LEU A 167 -3.74 10.28 -19.22
CA LEU A 167 -4.64 9.55 -20.12
C LEU A 167 -3.91 9.21 -21.41
N THR A 168 -4.08 7.98 -21.86
CA THR A 168 -3.58 7.49 -23.14
C THR A 168 -4.67 6.77 -23.89
N GLY A 169 -4.68 6.87 -25.21
CA GLY A 169 -5.65 6.17 -26.02
C GLY A 169 -5.25 6.08 -27.49
N LYS A 170 -6.02 5.28 -28.22
CA LYS A 170 -5.80 4.97 -29.64
C LYS A 170 -6.64 5.84 -30.58
N THR A 171 -7.26 6.91 -30.09
CA THR A 171 -8.07 7.81 -30.91
C THR A 171 -7.64 9.26 -30.66
N GLN A 172 -7.56 10.09 -31.69
CA GLN A 172 -7.17 11.50 -31.56
C GLN A 172 -8.25 12.38 -30.88
N ARG A 173 -9.32 11.78 -30.33
CA ARG A 173 -10.54 12.49 -29.91
C ARG A 173 -10.40 13.21 -28.57
N VAL A 174 -9.46 12.80 -27.71
CA VAL A 174 -9.24 13.40 -26.38
C VAL A 174 -8.26 14.60 -26.43
N GLN A 175 -8.37 15.45 -27.45
CA GLN A 175 -7.47 16.60 -27.65
C GLN A 175 -7.82 17.84 -26.84
N ASP A 176 -9.05 17.98 -26.34
CA ASP A 176 -9.41 19.13 -25.51
C ASP A 176 -8.54 19.17 -24.24
N SER A 177 -8.10 20.35 -23.85
CA SER A 177 -7.35 20.66 -22.62
C SER A 177 -8.16 20.44 -21.34
N THR A 178 -9.49 20.45 -21.39
CA THR A 178 -10.35 20.22 -20.21
C THR A 178 -10.36 18.76 -19.76
N MET A 179 -10.69 18.51 -18.48
CA MET A 179 -10.84 17.15 -17.94
C MET A 179 -12.09 16.50 -18.52
N PRO A 180 -11.99 15.32 -19.16
CA PRO A 180 -13.14 14.65 -19.76
C PRO A 180 -14.07 14.06 -18.69
N ASN A 181 -15.34 13.88 -19.06
CA ASN A 181 -16.25 13.03 -18.30
C ASN A 181 -15.86 11.57 -18.52
N MET A 182 -15.62 10.84 -17.43
CA MET A 182 -15.18 9.46 -17.49
C MET A 182 -16.16 8.54 -16.78
N LEU A 183 -16.36 7.35 -17.34
CA LEU A 183 -17.08 6.26 -16.70
C LEU A 183 -16.26 4.98 -16.78
N TYR A 184 -16.38 4.17 -15.74
CA TYR A 184 -15.87 2.82 -15.72
C TYR A 184 -16.86 1.88 -16.40
N ASN A 185 -16.41 1.24 -17.48
CA ASN A 185 -17.17 0.22 -18.16
C ASN A 185 -16.88 -1.14 -17.51
N THR A 186 -17.84 -1.66 -16.76
CA THR A 186 -17.71 -2.94 -16.04
C THR A 186 -17.58 -4.14 -16.97
N THR A 187 -18.18 -4.09 -18.17
CA THR A 187 -18.09 -5.15 -19.18
C THR A 187 -16.67 -5.29 -19.72
N PHE A 188 -16.03 -4.16 -20.06
CA PHE A 188 -14.67 -4.16 -20.61
C PHE A 188 -13.58 -3.98 -19.55
N LYS A 189 -13.97 -3.80 -18.28
CA LYS A 189 -13.08 -3.48 -17.15
C LYS A 189 -12.10 -2.36 -17.48
N SER A 190 -12.62 -1.28 -18.07
CA SER A 190 -11.81 -0.16 -18.54
C SER A 190 -12.54 1.17 -18.43
N TRP A 191 -11.76 2.25 -18.30
CA TRP A 191 -12.30 3.60 -18.32
C TRP A 191 -12.63 4.02 -19.75
N VAL A 192 -13.77 4.67 -19.90
CA VAL A 192 -14.20 5.30 -21.15
C VAL A 192 -14.39 6.78 -20.94
N VAL A 193 -13.96 7.58 -21.92
CA VAL A 193 -14.30 9.00 -22.02
C VAL A 193 -15.61 9.10 -22.79
N LEU A 194 -16.57 9.84 -22.23
CA LEU A 194 -17.82 10.18 -22.88
C LEU A 194 -17.69 11.50 -23.64
N GLU A 195 -18.22 11.53 -24.85
CA GLU A 195 -18.28 12.69 -25.72
C GLU A 195 -19.69 13.31 -25.72
N ASP A 196 -19.79 14.58 -26.13
CA ASP A 196 -21.07 15.29 -26.21
C ASP A 196 -22.02 14.70 -27.27
N ASP A 197 -21.48 14.00 -28.28
CA ASP A 197 -22.25 13.30 -29.32
C ASP A 197 -22.80 11.93 -28.86
N GLY A 198 -22.54 11.55 -27.60
CA GLY A 198 -22.94 10.28 -27.01
C GLY A 198 -22.02 9.11 -27.38
N SER A 199 -20.96 9.34 -28.17
CA SER A 199 -19.93 8.34 -28.40
C SER A 199 -19.02 8.18 -27.19
N SER A 200 -18.28 7.06 -27.14
CA SER A 200 -17.31 6.81 -26.09
C SER A 200 -16.03 6.19 -26.63
N THR A 201 -14.92 6.49 -25.95
CA THR A 201 -13.59 5.97 -26.29
C THR A 201 -12.96 5.34 -25.06
N THR A 202 -12.48 4.11 -25.18
CA THR A 202 -11.67 3.46 -24.15
C THR A 202 -10.31 4.15 -23.99
N VAL A 203 -9.95 4.47 -22.75
CA VAL A 203 -8.66 5.08 -22.39
C VAL A 203 -7.92 4.23 -21.37
N SER A 204 -6.59 4.23 -21.46
CA SER A 204 -5.72 3.76 -20.40
C SER A 204 -5.37 4.93 -19.51
N VAL A 205 -5.59 4.74 -18.21
CA VAL A 205 -5.35 5.73 -17.16
C VAL A 205 -4.12 5.31 -16.39
N LYS A 206 -3.17 6.22 -16.22
CA LYS A 206 -1.97 6.02 -15.40
C LYS A 206 -1.82 7.20 -14.46
N ILE A 207 -1.50 6.93 -13.20
CA ILE A 207 -1.12 7.98 -12.27
C ILE A 207 0.40 8.14 -12.34
N GLU A 208 0.82 9.40 -12.47
CA GLU A 208 2.21 9.81 -12.46
C GLU A 208 2.50 10.51 -11.14
N PRO A 209 3.58 10.12 -10.43
CA PRO A 209 3.97 10.81 -9.22
C PRO A 209 4.26 12.28 -9.52
N ILE A 210 4.03 13.11 -8.51
CA ILE A 210 4.54 14.47 -8.47
C ILE A 210 5.99 14.42 -8.01
N ASP A 211 6.82 15.36 -8.48
CA ASP A 211 8.24 15.45 -8.14
C ASP A 211 8.40 15.75 -6.65
N PHE A 212 8.40 14.69 -5.84
CA PHE A 212 8.87 14.68 -4.48
C PHE A 212 10.13 13.83 -4.45
N GLU A 213 11.21 14.41 -3.93
CA GLU A 213 12.52 13.77 -3.88
C GLU A 213 12.52 12.48 -3.02
N ASP A 214 11.46 12.23 -2.23
CA ASP A 214 11.41 11.16 -1.22
C ASP A 214 10.19 10.22 -1.32
N ILE A 215 9.65 9.94 -2.51
CA ILE A 215 8.59 8.91 -2.63
C ILE A 215 9.19 7.52 -2.33
N ARG A 216 8.86 6.99 -1.14
CA ARG A 216 9.28 5.65 -0.74
C ARG A 216 8.52 4.59 -1.52
N ARG A 217 9.22 3.97 -2.48
CA ARG A 217 8.73 2.80 -3.21
C ARG A 217 8.68 1.58 -2.30
N CYS A 218 7.81 0.65 -2.63
CA CYS A 218 7.65 -0.60 -1.91
C CYS A 218 7.19 -1.70 -2.89
N LYS A 219 7.17 -2.96 -2.43
CA LYS A 219 6.64 -4.09 -3.20
C LYS A 219 5.54 -4.78 -2.39
N PRO A 220 4.29 -4.87 -2.90
CA PRO A 220 3.20 -5.48 -2.17
C PRO A 220 3.51 -6.93 -1.83
N MET A 221 3.22 -7.32 -0.59
CA MET A 221 3.54 -8.63 -0.06
C MET A 221 2.56 -9.03 1.03
N ILE A 222 2.41 -10.34 1.23
CA ILE A 222 1.63 -10.91 2.32
C ILE A 222 2.48 -10.86 3.60
N THR A 223 1.98 -10.13 4.59
CA THR A 223 2.66 -9.83 5.86
C THR A 223 1.99 -10.50 7.07
N ALA A 224 0.87 -11.19 6.87
CA ALA A 224 0.10 -11.86 7.90
C ALA A 224 -0.21 -13.32 7.53
N CYS A 225 -0.48 -14.14 8.53
CA CYS A 225 -0.82 -15.54 8.35
C CYS A 225 -2.28 -15.76 7.92
N ALA A 226 -2.54 -16.91 7.31
CA ALA A 226 -3.91 -17.38 7.08
C ALA A 226 -4.66 -17.51 8.43
N LYS A 227 -5.97 -17.26 8.41
CA LYS A 227 -6.78 -17.25 9.65
C LYS A 227 -6.84 -18.63 10.30
N GLU A 228 -6.71 -19.67 9.49
CA GLU A 228 -6.77 -21.07 9.86
C GLU A 228 -5.44 -21.60 10.43
N TRP A 229 -4.36 -20.80 10.39
CA TRP A 229 -3.06 -21.19 10.92
C TRP A 229 -3.02 -21.08 12.45
N ASP A 230 -2.56 -22.14 13.11
CA ASP A 230 -2.64 -22.33 14.57
C ASP A 230 -1.29 -22.28 15.30
N ASP A 231 -0.16 -22.50 14.60
CA ASP A 231 1.16 -22.36 15.20
C ASP A 231 1.51 -20.88 15.46
N ALA A 232 1.29 -20.47 16.71
CA ALA A 232 1.58 -19.13 17.22
C ALA A 232 3.06 -18.72 17.11
N SER A 233 3.99 -19.68 17.14
CA SER A 233 5.43 -19.41 17.00
C SER A 233 5.75 -18.99 15.57
N VAL A 234 5.23 -19.72 14.58
CA VAL A 234 5.39 -19.33 13.16
C VAL A 234 4.70 -18.00 12.88
N LYS A 235 3.51 -17.79 13.46
CA LYS A 235 2.78 -16.53 13.32
C LYS A 235 3.56 -15.34 13.88
N ALA A 236 4.11 -15.45 15.09
CA ALA A 236 4.94 -14.43 15.69
C ALA A 236 6.19 -14.11 14.85
N LYS A 237 6.78 -15.13 14.21
CA LYS A 237 7.92 -14.94 13.29
C LYS A 237 7.50 -14.29 11.97
N CYS A 238 6.34 -14.62 11.41
CA CYS A 238 5.82 -13.93 10.21
C CYS A 238 5.63 -12.43 10.48
N GLU A 239 4.94 -12.10 11.57
CA GLU A 239 4.61 -10.73 11.96
C GLU A 239 5.81 -9.96 12.56
N GLY A 240 6.89 -10.67 12.87
CA GLY A 240 8.11 -10.11 13.47
C GLY A 240 8.85 -9.10 12.57
N ASN A 241 9.80 -8.37 13.18
CA ASN A 241 10.48 -7.23 12.55
C ASN A 241 11.65 -7.67 11.63
N TYR A 242 11.43 -8.53 10.65
CA TYR A 242 12.42 -8.79 9.61
C TYR A 242 11.78 -9.07 8.26
N MET A 243 12.53 -8.76 7.21
CA MET A 243 12.17 -9.00 5.83
C MET A 243 13.20 -9.95 5.20
N ALA A 244 12.68 -10.93 4.47
CA ALA A 244 13.44 -11.90 3.69
C ALA A 244 12.51 -12.37 2.57
N ARG A 245 12.22 -11.46 1.64
CA ARG A 245 11.08 -11.59 0.74
C ARG A 245 11.27 -12.77 -0.22
N ILE A 246 10.25 -13.62 -0.29
CA ILE A 246 10.23 -14.78 -1.18
C ILE A 246 8.96 -14.81 -2.05
N GLY A 247 9.09 -15.35 -3.26
CA GLY A 247 8.00 -15.44 -4.24
C GLY A 247 7.54 -16.88 -4.50
N PHE A 248 6.27 -17.04 -4.88
CA PHE A 248 5.68 -18.31 -5.32
C PHE A 248 4.78 -18.06 -6.53
N PHE A 249 4.78 -19.01 -7.47
CA PHE A 249 3.80 -19.00 -8.54
C PHE A 249 2.41 -19.33 -7.98
N GLY A 250 1.40 -18.61 -8.46
CA GLY A 250 0.00 -18.92 -8.26
C GLY A 250 -0.40 -20.16 -9.05
N ALA A 251 -1.65 -20.60 -8.85
CA ALA A 251 -2.19 -21.79 -9.51
C ALA A 251 -2.22 -21.67 -11.05
N ASP A 252 -2.20 -20.45 -11.58
CA ASP A 252 -2.14 -20.17 -13.02
C ASP A 252 -0.71 -20.23 -13.61
N ASN A 253 0.31 -20.42 -12.77
CA ASN A 253 1.74 -20.37 -13.13
C ASN A 253 2.19 -19.06 -13.79
N VAL A 254 1.38 -18.00 -13.68
CA VAL A 254 1.66 -16.68 -14.28
C VAL A 254 1.73 -15.62 -13.20
N THR A 255 0.80 -15.65 -12.24
CA THR A 255 0.80 -14.72 -11.12
C THR A 255 1.88 -15.12 -10.12
N MET A 256 2.66 -14.13 -9.65
CA MET A 256 3.56 -14.34 -8.51
C MET A 256 2.96 -13.71 -7.25
N ARG A 257 2.94 -14.49 -6.18
CA ARG A 257 2.60 -14.04 -4.83
C ARG A 257 3.89 -13.90 -4.05
N PHE A 258 4.05 -12.77 -3.38
CA PHE A 258 5.22 -12.48 -2.56
C PHE A 258 4.84 -12.45 -1.09
N TYR A 259 5.70 -13.01 -0.27
CA TYR A 259 5.56 -13.03 1.18
C TYR A 259 6.70 -12.23 1.80
N LYS A 260 6.40 -11.52 2.89
CA LYS A 260 7.38 -10.71 3.63
C LYS A 260 8.62 -11.51 4.02
N ASN A 261 8.39 -12.74 4.48
CA ASN A 261 9.41 -13.66 4.91
C ASN A 261 8.93 -15.12 4.75
N PRO A 262 9.84 -16.12 4.89
CA PRO A 262 9.49 -17.52 4.74
C PRO A 262 8.48 -18.04 5.77
N HIS A 263 8.42 -17.43 6.95
CA HIS A 263 7.44 -17.80 7.96
C HIS A 263 6.03 -17.34 7.55
N CYS A 264 5.90 -16.19 6.88
CA CYS A 264 4.63 -15.78 6.27
C CYS A 264 4.19 -16.70 5.15
N ALA A 265 5.10 -17.18 4.31
CA ALA A 265 4.75 -18.16 3.28
C ALA A 265 4.30 -19.50 3.91
N LEU A 266 5.07 -19.98 4.91
CA LEU A 266 4.76 -21.20 5.64
C LEU A 266 3.36 -21.14 6.28
N CYS A 267 3.05 -20.06 6.99
CA CYS A 267 1.74 -19.90 7.62
C CYS A 267 0.59 -19.51 6.68
N ASN A 268 0.88 -19.42 5.38
CA ASN A 268 -0.12 -19.36 4.31
C ASN A 268 -0.08 -20.64 3.45
N PHE A 269 0.41 -21.74 4.02
CA PHE A 269 0.40 -23.07 3.44
C PHE A 269 1.20 -23.21 2.14
N GLU A 270 2.21 -22.37 1.92
CA GLU A 270 3.10 -22.51 0.78
C GLU A 270 4.11 -23.65 1.00
N ASP A 271 4.41 -24.35 -0.09
CA ASP A 271 5.49 -25.34 -0.13
C ASP A 271 6.82 -24.63 -0.35
N LEU A 272 7.55 -24.41 0.74
CA LEU A 272 8.83 -23.71 0.76
C LEU A 272 9.88 -24.28 -0.23
N SER A 273 9.78 -25.54 -0.67
CA SER A 273 10.69 -26.10 -1.68
C SER A 273 10.52 -25.47 -3.07
N LYS A 274 9.40 -24.78 -3.33
CA LYS A 274 9.05 -24.15 -4.61
C LYS A 274 9.30 -22.64 -4.66
N HIS A 275 9.90 -22.07 -3.62
CA HIS A 275 10.16 -20.64 -3.54
C HIS A 275 11.01 -20.14 -4.72
N GLN A 276 10.86 -18.86 -5.03
CA GLN A 276 11.65 -18.15 -6.02
C GLN A 276 12.26 -16.91 -5.36
N CYS A 277 13.55 -16.70 -5.62
CA CYS A 277 14.25 -15.45 -5.32
C CYS A 277 14.08 -14.47 -6.47
N GLU A 278 14.01 -13.17 -6.18
CA GLU A 278 13.52 -12.15 -7.11
C GLU A 278 14.45 -11.88 -8.32
N GLU A 279 15.70 -12.36 -8.32
CA GLU A 279 16.73 -11.96 -9.31
C GLU A 279 16.38 -12.23 -10.78
N SER A 280 15.37 -13.06 -11.08
CA SER A 280 15.24 -13.67 -12.41
C SER A 280 14.13 -13.12 -13.33
N PHE A 281 13.21 -12.25 -12.88
CA PHE A 281 11.93 -12.09 -13.60
C PHE A 281 11.63 -10.74 -14.27
N PHE A 282 12.37 -9.65 -13.98
CA PHE A 282 12.03 -8.32 -14.50
C PHE A 282 12.69 -7.92 -15.83
N ALA A 283 13.35 -8.84 -16.53
CA ALA A 283 13.94 -8.56 -17.84
C ALA A 283 13.03 -8.89 -19.03
N ILE A 284 11.75 -9.22 -18.83
CA ILE A 284 10.77 -9.12 -19.92
C ILE A 284 10.26 -7.68 -19.93
N LYS A 285 11.09 -6.76 -20.45
CA LYS A 285 10.57 -5.52 -21.01
C LYS A 285 9.63 -5.95 -22.13
N GLU A 286 8.34 -5.99 -21.82
CA GLU A 286 7.31 -5.93 -22.84
C GLU A 286 7.53 -4.63 -23.63
N HIS A 287 8.31 -4.73 -24.71
CA HIS A 287 8.21 -3.84 -25.84
C HIS A 287 6.86 -4.10 -26.52
N ILE A 288 5.77 -3.90 -25.79
CA ILE A 288 4.50 -3.65 -26.43
C ILE A 288 4.68 -2.28 -27.09
N PHE A 289 4.79 -2.29 -28.41
CA PHE A 289 4.58 -1.11 -29.22
C PHE A 289 3.16 -0.60 -28.92
N ASP A 290 3.06 0.24 -27.91
CA ASP A 290 1.83 0.95 -27.62
C ASP A 290 1.61 1.90 -28.80
N SER A 291 0.64 1.56 -29.65
CA SER A 291 0.16 2.40 -30.74
C SER A 291 -0.68 3.55 -30.16
N THR A 292 -0.09 4.26 -29.21
CA THR A 292 -0.70 5.38 -28.52
C THR A 292 -0.80 6.54 -29.51
N LEU A 293 -2.02 6.98 -29.83
CA LEU A 293 -2.23 8.12 -30.70
C LEU A 293 -2.20 9.45 -29.93
N PHE A 294 -2.49 9.43 -28.62
CA PHE A 294 -2.33 10.61 -27.77
C PHE A 294 -1.88 10.24 -26.35
N VAL A 295 -1.13 11.16 -25.75
CA VAL A 295 -0.79 11.16 -24.34
C VAL A 295 -1.16 12.52 -23.77
N LYS A 296 -1.98 12.55 -22.72
CA LYS A 296 -2.36 13.81 -22.06
C LYS A 296 -2.13 13.73 -20.57
N LEU A 297 -1.32 14.65 -20.06
CA LEU A 297 -1.03 14.82 -18.65
C LEU A 297 -1.92 15.93 -18.08
N PHE A 298 -2.66 15.60 -17.03
CA PHE A 298 -3.50 16.53 -16.29
C PHE A 298 -2.84 16.85 -14.96
N VAL A 299 -2.38 18.10 -14.86
CA VAL A 299 -1.90 18.66 -13.60
C VAL A 299 -3.11 19.10 -12.79
N LEU A 300 -3.31 18.46 -11.64
CA LEU A 300 -4.48 18.65 -10.79
C LEU A 300 -4.30 19.79 -9.77
N THR A 301 -3.12 20.40 -9.68
CA THR A 301 -2.89 21.59 -8.85
C THR A 301 -3.69 22.79 -9.36
N ASN A 302 -4.30 23.54 -8.44
CA ASN A 302 -5.37 24.49 -8.75
C ASN A 302 -4.82 25.90 -9.04
N ARG A 303 -5.40 26.59 -10.04
CA ARG A 303 -5.22 28.04 -10.23
C ARG A 303 -6.49 28.80 -10.64
N LYS A 304 -7.65 28.17 -10.89
CA LYS A 304 -8.78 28.90 -11.52
C LYS A 304 -10.21 28.59 -11.05
N THR A 305 -10.51 27.45 -10.44
CA THR A 305 -11.88 27.13 -9.95
C THR A 305 -11.87 26.98 -8.44
N ARG A 306 -12.48 27.94 -7.74
CA ARG A 306 -12.56 27.95 -6.27
C ARG A 306 -13.89 27.36 -5.81
N CYS A 307 -13.82 26.24 -5.09
CA CYS A 307 -14.91 25.81 -4.22
C CYS A 307 -14.90 26.63 -2.91
N GLU A 308 -15.92 26.44 -2.06
CA GLU A 308 -15.89 27.02 -0.71
C GLU A 308 -14.74 26.40 0.13
N HIS A 309 -14.39 27.03 1.25
CA HIS A 309 -13.19 26.67 2.03
C HIS A 309 -13.19 25.20 2.54
N ASP A 310 -14.38 24.65 2.75
CA ASP A 310 -14.67 23.29 3.20
C ASP A 310 -15.04 22.37 2.03
N GLN A 311 -14.58 22.68 0.83
CA GLN A 311 -14.84 21.88 -0.37
C GLN A 311 -13.57 21.62 -1.19
N VAL A 312 -13.61 20.55 -1.98
CA VAL A 312 -12.60 20.18 -2.97
C VAL A 312 -13.23 20.11 -4.36
N TYR A 313 -12.54 20.65 -5.38
CA TYR A 313 -13.05 20.60 -6.74
C TYR A 313 -12.76 19.28 -7.44
N ASP A 314 -13.80 18.50 -7.71
CA ASP A 314 -13.72 17.32 -8.55
C ASP A 314 -13.84 17.71 -10.04
N ARG A 315 -12.70 17.58 -10.74
CA ARG A 315 -12.56 17.96 -12.15
C ARG A 315 -13.27 17.01 -13.11
N PHE A 316 -13.55 15.77 -12.70
CA PHE A 316 -14.23 14.79 -13.55
C PHE A 316 -15.75 15.01 -13.53
N ALA A 317 -16.33 15.19 -12.35
CA ALA A 317 -17.76 15.49 -12.22
C ALA A 317 -18.07 16.99 -12.33
N LYS A 318 -17.04 17.84 -12.50
CA LYS A 318 -17.13 19.31 -12.62
C LYS A 318 -17.92 19.95 -11.47
N LYS A 319 -17.77 19.42 -10.25
CA LYS A 319 -18.53 19.84 -9.05
C LYS A 319 -17.63 19.93 -7.82
N CYS A 320 -18.05 20.72 -6.84
CA CYS A 320 -17.42 20.75 -5.52
C CYS A 320 -17.93 19.58 -4.67
N ARG A 321 -17.03 18.96 -3.90
CA ARG A 321 -17.33 17.89 -2.94
C ARG A 321 -16.94 18.36 -1.54
N CYS A 322 -17.57 17.84 -0.50
CA CYS A 322 -17.24 18.24 0.86
C CYS A 322 -15.84 17.77 1.25
N ASN A 323 -15.10 18.71 1.83
CA ASN A 323 -13.75 18.60 2.33
C ASN A 323 -13.78 18.77 3.86
N SER A 324 -14.51 17.89 4.55
CA SER A 324 -14.44 17.84 6.01
C SER A 324 -14.94 16.50 6.55
N ARG A 325 -14.39 16.13 7.71
CA ARG A 325 -14.80 14.96 8.51
C ARG A 325 -16.18 15.08 9.12
N GLU A 326 -16.67 16.31 9.28
CA GLU A 326 -17.91 16.58 10.00
C GLU A 326 -19.07 16.90 9.06
N PHE A 327 -18.77 17.10 7.76
CA PHE A 327 -19.74 17.63 6.82
C PHE A 327 -20.09 16.61 5.73
N TYR A 328 -21.36 16.56 5.37
CA TYR A 328 -21.85 15.81 4.21
C TYR A 328 -22.54 16.74 3.22
N MET A 329 -22.65 16.30 1.97
CA MET A 329 -23.27 17.10 0.92
C MET A 329 -24.80 17.02 1.03
N GLU A 330 -25.45 18.15 1.31
CA GLU A 330 -26.91 18.30 1.29
C GLU A 330 -27.30 19.49 0.42
N LYS A 331 -28.08 19.26 -0.65
CA LYS A 331 -28.54 20.29 -1.59
C LYS A 331 -27.42 21.20 -2.14
N GLY A 332 -26.24 20.62 -2.39
CA GLY A 332 -25.09 21.34 -2.93
C GLY A 332 -24.28 22.15 -1.91
N LYS A 333 -24.60 22.03 -0.61
CA LYS A 333 -23.83 22.63 0.48
C LYS A 333 -23.30 21.55 1.42
N CYS A 334 -22.15 21.83 2.03
CA CYS A 334 -21.62 20.99 3.08
C CYS A 334 -22.29 21.38 4.39
N VAL A 335 -22.95 20.41 5.02
CA VAL A 335 -23.69 20.60 6.28
C VAL A 335 -23.10 19.70 7.36
N SER A 336 -22.94 20.24 8.56
CA SER A 336 -22.42 19.49 9.71
C SER A 336 -23.39 18.37 10.09
N ARG A 337 -22.85 17.19 10.41
CA ARG A 337 -23.57 16.18 11.18
C ARG A 337 -23.77 16.76 12.59
N ALA A 338 -25.02 16.91 13.01
CA ALA A 338 -25.38 17.42 14.33
C ALA A 338 -24.98 16.46 15.46
#